data_AF-A0A511N7A3-F1
#
_entry.id   AF-A0A511N7A3-F1
#
_cell.length_a   1.000
_cell.length_b   1.000
_cell.length_c   1.000
_cell.angle_alpha   90.00
_cell.angle_beta   90.00
_cell.angle_gamma   90.00
#
_symmetry.space_group_name_H-M   'P 1'
#
loop_
_entity.id
_entity.type
_entity.pdbx_description
1 polymer ?
#
loop_
_entity_poly.entity_id
_entity_poly.type
_entity_poly.pdbx_seq_one_letter_code
_entity_poly.pdbx_strand_id
1 'polypeptide(L)'
;MYNILTDNSLQRALNSDNAAYIDRAVRENYIHGSSITVVLCGAETYKRKFVDWEIYATLLYDHALLGIVLPTCERDWTTAPYLPKLPARLRDNVNSGYAHLISYTTNPQQITVEIEKAITMKRSSLINNKRSQMSRNL
;
A
#
# COMPACT_ATOMS: atom_id res chain seq x y z
N MET A 1 9.09 -22.23 6.24
CA MET A 1 8.15 -21.84 5.16
C MET A 1 7.19 -20.83 5.77
N TYR A 2 7.50 -19.54 5.71
CA TYR A 2 6.73 -18.49 6.38
C TYR A 2 5.67 -17.94 5.42
N ASN A 3 4.41 -18.16 5.75
CA ASN A 3 3.26 -17.65 5.00
C ASN A 3 2.89 -16.28 5.60
N ILE A 4 3.44 -15.20 5.04
CA ILE A 4 3.36 -13.82 5.57
C ILE A 4 2.23 -13.02 4.88
N LEU A 5 1.56 -13.59 3.87
CA LEU A 5 0.49 -12.92 3.14
C LEU A 5 -0.85 -13.18 3.83
N THR A 6 -1.31 -12.20 4.60
CA THR A 6 -2.67 -12.19 5.17
C THR A 6 -3.53 -11.27 4.30
N ASP A 7 -4.55 -11.84 3.63
CA ASP A 7 -5.50 -11.07 2.82
C ASP A 7 -6.62 -10.51 3.72
N ASN A 8 -6.46 -9.23 4.08
CA ASN A 8 -7.42 -8.46 4.88
C ASN A 8 -8.22 -7.46 4.03
N SER A 9 -8.62 -7.87 2.83
CA SER A 9 -9.47 -7.06 1.96
C SER A 9 -10.71 -6.52 2.70
N LEU A 10 -10.94 -5.21 2.63
CA LEU A 10 -12.04 -4.50 3.31
C LEU A 10 -13.45 -5.07 3.00
N GLN A 11 -13.58 -5.80 1.88
CA GLN A 11 -14.80 -6.50 1.50
C GLN A 11 -15.19 -7.62 2.50
N ARG A 12 -14.23 -8.22 3.21
CA ARG A 12 -14.49 -9.20 4.28
C ARG A 12 -14.79 -8.56 5.62
N ALA A 13 -14.15 -7.44 5.94
CA ALA A 13 -14.33 -6.72 7.21
C ALA A 13 -15.78 -6.22 7.39
N LEU A 14 -16.46 -5.88 6.29
CA LEU A 14 -17.89 -5.53 6.31
C LEU A 14 -18.81 -6.70 6.67
N ASN A 15 -18.31 -7.95 6.65
CA ASN A 15 -19.11 -9.17 6.85
C ASN A 15 -18.76 -9.95 8.13
N SER A 16 -17.89 -9.47 9.04
CA SER A 16 -17.55 -10.27 10.22
C SER A 16 -17.21 -9.47 11.48
N ASP A 17 -17.93 -9.74 12.57
CA ASP A 17 -17.65 -9.27 13.94
C ASP A 17 -16.47 -10.00 14.60
N ASN A 18 -15.90 -11.04 13.97
CA ASN A 18 -14.85 -11.90 14.53
C ASN A 18 -13.45 -11.71 13.92
N ALA A 19 -13.31 -10.98 12.81
CA ALA A 19 -12.02 -10.81 12.13
C ALA A 19 -11.03 -9.96 12.95
N ALA A 20 -11.54 -8.95 13.66
CA ALA A 20 -10.70 -8.04 14.45
C ALA A 20 -9.94 -8.75 15.59
N TYR A 21 -10.51 -9.81 16.16
CA TYR A 21 -9.87 -10.58 17.24
C TYR A 21 -8.75 -11.50 16.72
N ILE A 22 -8.96 -12.12 15.56
CA ILE A 22 -7.98 -12.99 14.92
C ILE A 22 -6.79 -12.16 14.40
N ASP A 23 -7.06 -10.98 13.83
CA ASP A 23 -6.03 -10.04 13.37
C ASP A 23 -5.09 -9.59 14.50
N ARG A 24 -5.63 -9.38 15.70
CA ARG A 24 -4.83 -8.98 16.87
C ARG A 24 -3.94 -10.11 17.36
N ALA A 25 -4.46 -11.34 17.44
CA ALA A 25 -3.71 -12.51 17.90
C ALA A 25 -2.57 -12.92 16.94
N VAL A 26 -2.71 -12.70 15.63
CA VAL A 26 -1.66 -12.95 14.64
C VAL A 26 -0.58 -11.87 14.69
N ARG A 27 -0.96 -10.60 14.88
CA ARG A 27 -0.03 -9.47 15.06
C ARG A 27 0.84 -9.60 16.31
N GLU A 28 0.26 -10.04 17.42
CA GLU A 28 0.97 -10.18 18.70
C GLU A 28 1.94 -11.37 18.72
N ASN A 29 1.70 -12.44 17.94
CA ASN A 29 2.50 -13.66 18.00
C ASN A 29 3.57 -13.82 16.90
N TYR A 30 3.53 -13.07 15.79
CA TYR A 30 4.40 -13.39 14.64
C TYR A 30 5.15 -12.23 13.98
N ILE A 31 4.91 -10.95 14.31
CA ILE A 31 5.62 -9.84 13.68
C ILE A 31 5.92 -8.72 14.69
N HIS A 32 7.07 -8.77 15.36
CA HIS A 32 7.62 -7.64 16.14
C HIS A 32 8.18 -6.49 15.26
N GLY A 33 7.65 -6.32 14.05
CA GLY A 33 8.01 -5.25 13.12
C GLY A 33 6.76 -4.74 12.43
N SER A 34 6.62 -3.42 12.30
CA SER A 34 5.43 -2.75 11.77
C SER A 34 4.83 -3.43 10.53
N SER A 35 3.51 -3.65 10.52
CA SER A 35 2.79 -4.13 9.34
C SER A 35 3.06 -3.21 8.13
N ILE A 36 3.21 -3.79 6.95
CA ILE A 36 3.40 -3.09 5.68
C ILE A 36 2.24 -3.43 4.74
N THR A 37 1.80 -2.45 3.95
CA THR A 37 0.89 -2.65 2.82
C THR A 37 1.66 -2.48 1.51
N VAL A 38 1.53 -3.46 0.62
CA VAL A 38 2.13 -3.45 -0.72
C VAL A 38 1.05 -3.20 -1.76
N VAL A 39 1.17 -2.13 -2.53
CA VAL A 39 0.22 -1.73 -3.57
C VAL A 39 0.79 -2.04 -4.95
N LEU A 40 0.24 -3.04 -5.62
CA LEU A 40 0.56 -3.38 -7.01
C LEU A 40 -0.16 -2.42 -7.97
N CYS A 41 0.58 -1.50 -8.56
CA CYS A 41 0.06 -0.47 -9.45
C CYS A 41 0.02 -1.00 -10.89
N GLY A 42 -1.15 -1.47 -11.33
CA GLY A 42 -1.43 -1.88 -12.71
C GLY A 42 -2.20 -0.82 -13.49
N ALA A 43 -2.77 -1.20 -14.64
CA ALA A 43 -3.42 -0.27 -15.58
C ALA A 43 -4.57 0.53 -14.93
N GLU A 44 -5.38 -0.15 -14.12
CA GLU A 44 -6.65 0.39 -13.60
C GLU A 44 -6.63 0.59 -12.07
N THR A 45 -5.52 0.28 -11.40
CA THR A 45 -5.43 0.31 -9.93
C THR A 45 -5.75 1.70 -9.37
N TYR A 46 -5.31 2.78 -10.05
CA TYR A 46 -5.53 4.16 -9.61
C TYR A 46 -7.01 4.59 -9.56
N LYS A 47 -7.89 3.86 -10.27
CA LYS A 47 -9.32 4.14 -10.33
C LYS A 47 -10.13 3.43 -9.25
N ARG A 48 -9.53 2.53 -8.46
CA ARG A 48 -10.26 1.65 -7.54
C ARG A 48 -10.43 2.29 -6.16
N LYS A 49 -11.68 2.49 -5.74
CA LYS A 49 -12.00 3.08 -4.43
C LYS A 49 -11.49 2.24 -3.26
N PHE A 50 -11.58 0.91 -3.37
CA PHE A 50 -11.15 0.02 -2.30
C PHE A 50 -9.64 0.09 -2.07
N VAL A 51 -8.85 0.31 -3.13
CA VAL A 51 -7.41 0.55 -3.01
C VAL A 51 -7.14 1.85 -2.26
N ASP A 52 -7.88 2.93 -2.56
CA ASP A 52 -7.77 4.18 -1.79
C ASP A 52 -8.13 3.97 -0.31
N TRP A 53 -9.16 3.18 -0.01
CA TRP A 53 -9.58 2.91 1.37
C TRP A 53 -8.58 2.06 2.15
N GLU A 54 -7.96 1.07 1.52
CA GLU A 54 -6.90 0.26 2.14
C GLU A 54 -5.64 1.09 2.41
N ILE A 55 -5.27 1.99 1.48
CA ILE A 55 -4.18 2.95 1.71
C ILE A 55 -4.56 3.90 2.86
N TYR A 56 -5.80 4.40 2.89
CA TYR A 56 -6.27 5.26 3.98
C TYR A 56 -6.12 4.57 5.34
N ALA A 57 -6.57 3.32 5.46
CA ALA A 57 -6.46 2.55 6.70
C ALA A 57 -4.99 2.27 7.05
N THR A 58 -4.16 1.92 6.07
CA THR A 58 -2.70 1.72 6.25
C THR A 58 -2.06 2.94 6.89
N LEU A 59 -2.34 4.14 6.37
CA LEU A 59 -1.80 5.39 6.88
C LEU A 59 -2.38 5.76 8.25
N LEU A 60 -3.65 5.46 8.52
CA LEU A 60 -4.28 5.69 9.82
C LEU A 60 -3.60 4.89 10.93
N TYR A 61 -3.16 3.66 10.64
CA TYR A 61 -2.46 2.79 11.58
C TYR A 61 -0.93 2.96 11.56
N ASP A 62 -0.41 3.96 10.84
CA ASP A 62 1.03 4.16 10.66
C ASP A 62 1.78 2.87 10.27
N HIS A 63 1.20 2.16 9.30
CA HIS A 63 1.83 1.01 8.66
C HIS A 63 2.68 1.47 7.48
N ALA A 64 3.80 0.77 7.23
CA ALA A 64 4.65 1.07 6.09
C ALA A 64 3.88 0.90 4.76
N LEU A 65 4.25 1.68 3.75
CA LEU A 65 3.57 1.67 2.46
C LEU A 65 4.59 1.55 1.32
N LEU A 66 4.45 0.50 0.53
CA LEU A 66 5.28 0.24 -0.66
C LEU A 66 4.39 0.20 -1.90
N GLY A 67 4.70 1.02 -2.90
CA GLY A 67 4.13 0.91 -4.24
C GLY A 67 5.06 0.10 -5.16
N ILE A 68 4.50 -0.85 -5.89
CA ILE A 68 5.21 -1.59 -6.95
C ILE A 68 4.54 -1.28 -8.28
N VAL A 69 5.25 -0.60 -9.17
CA VAL A 69 4.77 -0.24 -10.51
C VAL A 69 4.89 -1.45 -11.43
N LEU A 70 3.76 -2.04 -11.82
CA LEU A 70 3.73 -3.16 -12.75
C LEU A 70 4.02 -2.69 -14.19
N PRO A 71 4.50 -3.56 -15.09
CA PRO A 71 4.68 -3.21 -16.50
C PRO A 71 3.40 -2.73 -17.19
N THR A 72 2.24 -3.18 -16.71
CA THR A 72 0.92 -2.77 -17.19
C THR A 72 0.45 -1.43 -16.63
N CYS A 73 1.22 -0.77 -15.76
CA CYS A 73 0.83 0.53 -15.19
C CYS A 73 0.75 1.58 -16.30
N GLU A 74 -0.42 2.21 -16.43
CA GLU A 74 -0.56 3.35 -17.32
C GLU A 74 0.36 4.48 -16.87
N ARG A 75 0.84 5.26 -17.84
CA ARG A 75 1.56 6.51 -17.57
C ARG A 75 0.67 7.70 -17.89
N ASP A 76 0.89 8.78 -17.17
CA ASP A 76 0.36 10.08 -17.54
C ASP A 76 1.20 10.66 -18.67
N TRP A 77 0.58 10.81 -19.84
CA TRP A 77 1.22 11.30 -21.06
C TRP A 77 1.08 12.82 -21.25
N THR A 78 0.41 13.53 -20.32
CA THR A 78 0.16 14.96 -20.49
C THR A 78 1.31 15.86 -20.04
N THR A 79 2.21 15.36 -19.18
CA THR A 79 3.30 16.17 -18.62
C THR A 79 4.56 15.34 -18.42
N ALA A 80 5.67 15.79 -19.00
CA ALA A 80 6.97 15.18 -18.78
C ALA A 80 7.48 15.45 -17.35
N PRO A 81 8.12 14.49 -16.67
CA PRO A 81 8.45 13.14 -17.14
C PRO A 81 7.28 12.17 -16.93
N TYR A 82 6.74 11.57 -18.00
CA TYR A 82 5.52 10.74 -17.99
C TYR A 82 5.42 9.73 -16.83
N LEU A 83 4.80 10.16 -15.72
CA LEU A 83 4.81 9.44 -14.45
C LEU A 83 3.80 8.29 -14.47
N PRO A 84 4.03 7.18 -13.74
CA PRO A 84 3.03 6.14 -13.61
C PRO A 84 1.75 6.66 -12.95
N LYS A 85 0.58 6.19 -13.38
CA LYS A 85 -0.69 6.50 -12.75
C LYS A 85 -0.85 5.67 -11.48
N LEU A 86 -0.59 6.31 -10.35
CA LEU A 86 -0.73 5.71 -9.02
C LEU A 86 -2.09 6.09 -8.41
N PRO A 87 -2.63 5.28 -7.48
CA PRO A 87 -3.67 5.75 -6.57
C PRO A 87 -3.26 7.09 -5.96
N ALA A 88 -4.16 8.06 -5.97
CA ALA A 88 -3.78 9.44 -5.69
C ALA A 88 -3.25 9.63 -4.26
N ARG A 89 -3.77 8.86 -3.29
CA ARG A 89 -3.24 8.81 -1.92
C ARG A 89 -1.86 8.18 -1.83
N LEU A 90 -1.55 7.17 -2.65
CA LEU A 90 -0.18 6.64 -2.75
C LEU A 90 0.77 7.70 -3.31
N ARG A 91 0.36 8.40 -4.40
CA ARG A 91 1.17 9.48 -5.00
C ARG A 91 1.53 10.56 -3.96
N ASP A 92 0.57 10.98 -3.15
CA ASP A 92 0.81 11.98 -2.11
C ASP A 92 1.86 11.53 -1.08
N ASN A 93 1.86 10.25 -0.71
CA ASN A 93 2.81 9.69 0.26
C ASN A 93 4.16 9.35 -0.34
N VAL A 94 4.23 9.07 -1.65
CA VAL A 94 5.51 9.03 -2.37
C VAL A 94 6.12 10.43 -2.41
N ASN A 95 5.32 11.46 -2.72
CA ASN A 95 5.79 12.84 -2.80
C ASN A 95 6.23 13.40 -1.44
N SER A 96 5.61 12.98 -0.34
CA SER A 96 6.03 13.36 1.02
C SER A 96 7.25 12.61 1.53
N GLY A 97 7.67 11.54 0.83
CA GLY A 97 8.76 10.65 1.25
C GLY A 97 8.36 9.61 2.30
N TYR A 98 7.06 9.47 2.61
CA TYR A 98 6.58 8.42 3.51
C TYR A 98 6.58 7.04 2.83
N ALA A 99 6.08 6.97 1.60
CA ALA A 99 5.94 5.72 0.87
C ALA A 99 7.14 5.47 -0.04
N HIS A 100 7.58 4.22 -0.08
CA HIS A 100 8.60 3.78 -1.03
C HIS A 100 7.94 3.35 -2.35
N LEU A 101 8.60 3.60 -3.49
CA LEU A 101 8.10 3.27 -4.81
C LEU A 101 9.19 2.59 -5.63
N ILE A 102 8.88 1.41 -6.17
CA ILE A 102 9.79 0.65 -7.03
C ILE A 102 9.10 0.24 -8.33
N SER A 103 9.89 -0.05 -9.35
CA SER A 103 9.42 -0.82 -10.50
C SER A 103 9.37 -2.30 -10.16
N TYR A 104 8.40 -3.03 -10.72
CA TYR A 104 8.32 -4.48 -10.59
C TYR A 104 9.62 -5.15 -11.06
N THR A 105 10.03 -6.18 -10.31
CA THR A 105 11.18 -7.03 -10.60
C THR A 105 10.78 -8.48 -10.38
N THR A 106 11.39 -9.39 -11.13
CA THR A 106 11.20 -10.85 -10.94
C THR A 106 12.14 -11.43 -9.89
N ASN A 107 13.06 -10.62 -9.35
CA ASN A 107 14.02 -11.04 -8.34
C ASN A 107 13.38 -10.96 -6.93
N PRO A 108 13.10 -12.10 -6.28
CA PRO A 108 12.44 -12.09 -4.97
C PRO A 108 13.32 -11.52 -3.86
N GLN A 109 14.65 -11.69 -3.93
CA GLN A 109 15.57 -11.10 -2.96
C GLN A 109 15.55 -9.57 -3.03
N GLN A 110 15.46 -9.02 -4.24
CA GLN A 110 15.30 -7.58 -4.42
C GLN A 110 13.98 -7.09 -3.79
N ILE A 111 12.87 -7.81 -3.99
CA ILE A 111 11.58 -7.44 -3.37
C ILE A 111 11.70 -7.40 -1.84
N THR A 112 12.35 -8.40 -1.23
CA THR A 112 12.57 -8.43 0.23
C THR A 112 13.34 -7.21 0.72
N VAL A 113 14.44 -6.84 0.05
CA VAL A 113 15.24 -5.67 0.39
C VAL A 113 14.41 -4.38 0.30
N GLU A 114 13.58 -4.25 -0.74
CA GLU A 114 12.75 -3.06 -0.91
C GLU A 114 11.61 -2.98 0.13
N ILE A 115 11.10 -4.13 0.60
CA ILE A 115 10.13 -4.20 1.71
C ILE A 115 10.78 -3.73 3.02
N GLU A 116 11.95 -4.26 3.37
CA GLU A 116 12.69 -3.87 4.58
C GLU A 116 13.04 -2.38 4.57
N LYS A 117 13.41 -1.86 3.40
CA LYS A 117 13.66 -0.43 3.19
C LYS A 117 12.39 0.41 3.42
N ALA A 118 11.24 0.00 2.87
CA ALA A 118 9.99 0.70 3.09
C ALA A 118 9.59 0.76 4.58
N ILE A 119 9.84 -0.33 5.33
CA ILE A 119 9.62 -0.37 6.79
C ILE A 119 10.56 0.62 7.51
N THR A 120 11.83 0.67 7.13
CA THR A 120 12.84 1.52 7.77
C THR A 120 12.65 3.01 7.46
N MET A 121 12.12 3.34 6.28
CA MET A 121 11.82 4.72 5.86
C MET A 121 10.64 5.34 6.60
N LYS A 122 9.83 4.53 7.30
CA LYS A 122 8.59 4.97 7.92
C LYS A 122 8.83 6.11 8.92
N ARG A 123 8.25 7.26 8.64
CA ARG A 123 8.26 8.45 9.52
C ARG A 123 6.87 9.03 9.58
N SER A 124 6.18 8.85 10.70
CA SER A 124 4.76 9.21 10.84
C SER A 124 4.49 10.70 10.55
N SER A 125 5.48 11.58 10.77
CA SER A 125 5.41 13.01 10.44
C SER A 125 5.31 13.31 8.94
N LEU A 126 5.62 12.34 8.06
CA LEU A 126 5.55 12.47 6.60
C LEU A 126 4.23 11.92 6.03
N ILE A 127 3.36 11.32 6.85
CA ILE A 127 2.07 10.81 6.39
C ILE A 127 1.22 11.94 5.81
N ASN A 128 0.77 11.75 4.58
CA ASN A 128 -0.22 12.62 3.96
C ASN A 128 -1.52 11.85 3.70
N ASN A 129 -2.45 11.92 4.66
CA ASN A 129 -3.75 11.25 4.58
C ASN A 129 -4.94 12.24 4.48
N LYS A 130 -4.71 13.45 3.96
CA LYS A 130 -5.70 14.54 3.98
C LYS A 130 -6.83 14.42 2.95
N ARG A 131 -6.66 13.60 1.91
CA ARG A 131 -7.69 13.40 0.87
C ARG A 131 -8.94 12.76 1.45
N SER A 132 -10.11 13.20 1.02
CA SER A 132 -11.35 12.43 1.22
C SER A 132 -11.23 11.07 0.57
N GLN A 133 -11.84 10.05 1.19
CA GLN A 133 -11.89 8.72 0.61
C GLN A 133 -12.71 8.72 -0.68
N MET A 134 -12.30 7.93 -1.67
CA MET A 134 -13.05 7.78 -2.92
C MET A 134 -14.45 7.19 -2.66
N SER A 135 -15.50 7.84 -3.13
CA SER A 135 -16.88 7.32 -2.99
C SER A 135 -17.25 6.27 -4.05
N ARG A 136 -16.65 6.38 -5.24
CA ARG A 136 -16.86 5.49 -6.41
C ARG A 136 -15.55 5.22 -7.14
N ASN A 137 -15.55 4.18 -7.96
CA ASN A 137 -14.46 3.98 -8.92
C ASN A 137 -14.50 5.09 -9.98
N LEU A 138 -13.33 5.47 -10.50
CA LEU A 138 -13.19 6.43 -11.59
C LEU A 138 -13.43 5.78 -12.96
#